data_AF-A0A821E4L7-F1
#
_entry.id   AF-A0A821E4L7-F1
#
_cell.length_a   1.000
_cell.length_b   1.000
_cell.length_c   1.000
_cell.angle_alpha   90.00
_cell.angle_beta   90.00
_cell.angle_gamma   90.00
#
_symmetry.space_group_name_H-M   'P 1'
#
loop_
_entity.id
_entity.type
_entity.pdbx_description
1 polymer ?
#
loop_
_entity_poly.entity_id
_entity_poly.type
_entity_poly.pdbx_seq_one_letter_code
_entity_poly.pdbx_strand_id
1 'polypeptide(L)'
;MSTYKLYNFDGRGRAEISRLILVAAGQKFEDIRYEEKEWPSHKSEIPLAFADTATELFNKFGSTIWYQEGSQTKASLDQFLVNELSKYLHNIDILAKAYSESGKFFVGNHLNFADLCVYDALESIVEADTNILNEYA
;
A
#
# COMPACT_ATOMS: atom_id res chain seq x y z
N MET A 1 -2.89 0.22 -26.89
CA MET A 1 -2.79 -0.64 -25.69
C MET A 1 -1.86 0.05 -24.74
N SER A 2 -2.34 0.43 -23.55
CA SER A 2 -1.51 1.05 -22.51
C SER A 2 -0.60 -0.02 -21.90
N THR A 3 0.71 0.14 -22.07
CA THR A 3 1.72 -0.67 -21.39
C THR A 3 1.80 -0.18 -19.95
N TYR A 4 1.47 -1.04 -18.98
CA TYR A 4 1.64 -0.72 -17.57
C TYR A 4 3.14 -0.60 -17.25
N LYS A 5 3.50 0.29 -16.33
CA LYS A 5 4.87 0.43 -15.82
C LYS A 5 4.84 0.19 -14.32
N LEU A 6 5.73 -0.65 -13.81
CA LEU A 6 5.85 -0.99 -12.41
C LEU A 6 7.20 -0.48 -11.90
N TYR A 7 7.17 0.53 -11.03
CA TYR A 7 8.38 1.15 -10.48
C TYR A 7 8.65 0.63 -9.06
N ASN A 8 9.82 0.05 -8.81
CA ASN A 8 10.22 -0.41 -7.47
C ASN A 8 11.75 -0.53 -7.34
N PHE A 9 12.27 -0.89 -6.17
CA PHE A 9 13.65 -1.32 -5.99
C PHE A 9 13.96 -2.66 -6.67
N ASP A 10 15.26 -2.91 -6.92
CA ASP A 10 15.75 -4.22 -7.36
C ASP A 10 15.69 -5.28 -6.24
N GLY A 11 14.46 -5.71 -5.97
CA GLY A 11 14.11 -6.74 -5.03
C GLY A 11 12.66 -7.16 -5.21
N ARG A 12 12.29 -8.27 -4.58
CA ARG A 12 10.88 -8.71 -4.53
C ARG A 12 10.06 -7.63 -3.82
N GLY A 13 10.29 -7.48 -2.51
CA GLY A 13 9.68 -6.44 -1.69
C GLY A 13 8.17 -6.33 -1.90
N ARG A 14 7.62 -5.13 -1.71
CA ARG A 14 6.18 -4.86 -1.83
C ARG A 14 5.65 -4.89 -3.27
N ALA A 15 6.51 -4.84 -4.29
CA ALA A 15 6.05 -4.90 -5.68
C ALA A 15 5.88 -6.33 -6.22
N GLU A 16 6.32 -7.35 -5.48
CA GLU A 16 6.28 -8.72 -5.96
C GLU A 16 4.86 -9.22 -6.20
N ILE A 17 3.93 -8.87 -5.31
CA ILE A 17 2.53 -9.25 -5.46
C ILE A 17 1.93 -8.68 -6.76
N SER A 18 2.26 -7.44 -7.09
CA SER A 18 1.83 -6.78 -8.31
C SER A 18 2.45 -7.41 -9.55
N ARG A 19 3.72 -7.81 -9.50
CA ARG A 19 4.37 -8.59 -10.58
C ARG A 19 3.62 -9.90 -10.83
N LEU A 20 3.32 -10.65 -9.77
CA LEU A 20 2.61 -11.93 -9.87
C LEU A 20 1.22 -11.76 -10.46
N ILE A 21 0.47 -10.74 -10.05
CA ILE A 21 -0.87 -10.43 -10.60
C ILE A 21 -0.79 -10.11 -12.10
N LEU A 22 0.13 -9.22 -12.49
CA LEU A 22 0.29 -8.82 -13.90
C LEU A 22 0.68 -10.02 -14.78
N VAL A 23 1.58 -10.88 -14.29
CA VAL A 23 1.97 -12.12 -14.96
C VAL A 23 0.79 -13.09 -15.06
N ALA A 24 0.06 -13.34 -13.98
CA ALA A 24 -1.08 -14.26 -13.95
C ALA A 24 -2.21 -13.82 -14.89
N ALA A 25 -2.44 -12.51 -15.02
CA ALA A 25 -3.42 -11.92 -15.93
C ALA A 25 -2.96 -11.93 -17.41
N GLY A 26 -1.71 -12.33 -17.70
CA GLY A 26 -1.12 -12.20 -19.04
C GLY A 26 -0.94 -10.75 -19.49
N GLN A 27 -0.97 -9.80 -18.56
CA GLN A 27 -0.87 -8.38 -18.83
C GLN A 27 0.59 -8.00 -19.05
N LYS A 28 0.93 -7.50 -20.24
CA LYS A 28 2.27 -6.96 -20.50
C LYS A 28 2.51 -5.69 -19.69
N PHE A 29 3.67 -5.60 -19.06
CA PHE A 29 4.12 -4.44 -18.29
C PHE A 29 5.65 -4.28 -18.40
N GLU A 30 6.12 -3.08 -18.06
CA GLU A 30 7.54 -2.73 -17.93
C GLU A 30 7.90 -2.74 -16.43
N ASP A 31 8.81 -3.63 -16.00
CA ASP A 31 9.32 -3.70 -14.62
C ASP A 31 10.55 -2.79 -14.51
N ILE A 32 10.35 -1.58 -13.97
CA ILE A 32 11.36 -0.54 -13.82
C ILE A 32 11.93 -0.61 -12.41
N ARG A 33 13.23 -0.92 -12.32
CA ARG A 33 13.91 -1.17 -11.06
C ARG A 33 14.93 -0.08 -10.76
N TYR A 34 14.75 0.60 -9.64
CA TYR A 34 15.68 1.58 -9.12
C TYR A 34 16.78 0.90 -8.30
N GLU A 35 18.03 1.32 -8.54
CA GLU A 35 19.09 1.08 -7.57
C GLU A 35 18.88 1.96 -6.33
N GLU A 36 19.30 1.50 -5.16
CA GLU A 36 19.15 2.24 -3.89
C GLU A 36 19.76 3.65 -3.97
N LYS A 37 20.86 3.81 -4.74
CA LYS A 37 21.53 5.09 -4.98
C LYS A 37 20.72 6.08 -5.81
N GLU A 38 19.76 5.60 -6.61
CA GLU A 38 18.88 6.42 -7.47
C GLU A 38 17.64 6.88 -6.72
N TRP A 39 17.32 6.22 -5.60
CA TRP A 39 16.16 6.54 -4.78
C TRP A 39 16.03 8.00 -4.39
N PRO A 40 17.10 8.71 -3.96
CA PRO A 40 16.96 10.11 -3.55
C PRO A 40 16.42 11.01 -4.66
N SER A 41 16.67 10.67 -5.92
CA SER A 41 16.23 11.42 -7.11
C SER A 41 14.76 11.16 -7.46
N HIS A 42 14.27 9.94 -7.22
CA HIS A 42 12.87 9.56 -7.46
C HIS A 42 11.96 9.80 -6.26
N LYS A 43 12.54 10.03 -5.07
CA LYS A 43 11.82 10.29 -3.83
C LYS A 43 10.87 11.49 -3.93
N SER A 44 11.17 12.50 -4.75
CA SER A 44 10.28 13.65 -4.98
C SER A 44 9.08 13.34 -5.88
N GLU A 45 9.13 12.25 -6.65
CA GLU A 45 8.03 11.80 -7.51
C GLU A 45 6.96 11.05 -6.71
N ILE A 46 7.34 10.48 -5.56
CA ILE A 46 6.44 9.83 -4.62
C ILE A 46 6.22 10.79 -3.44
N PRO A 47 5.00 11.29 -3.21
CA PRO A 47 4.74 12.16 -2.07
C PRO A 47 5.20 11.51 -0.77
N LEU A 48 6.13 12.17 -0.06
CA LEU A 48 6.75 11.67 1.17
C LEU A 48 5.70 11.19 2.18
N ALA A 49 4.58 11.91 2.27
CA ALA A 49 3.44 11.57 3.11
C ALA A 49 2.82 10.19 2.80
N PHE A 50 2.83 9.73 1.55
CA PHE A 50 2.29 8.43 1.17
C PHE A 50 3.20 7.28 1.62
N ALA A 51 4.50 7.42 1.38
CA ALA A 51 5.51 6.46 1.82
C ALA A 51 5.54 6.37 3.36
N ASP A 52 5.49 7.51 4.05
CA ASP A 52 5.51 7.58 5.51
C ASP A 52 4.21 7.01 6.11
N THR A 53 3.04 7.38 5.59
CA THR A 53 1.75 6.87 6.09
C THR A 53 1.60 5.36 5.90
N ALA A 54 1.98 4.83 4.74
CA ALA A 54 1.92 3.39 4.48
C ALA A 54 2.93 2.61 5.34
N THR A 55 4.12 3.18 5.56
CA THR A 55 5.15 2.57 6.42
C THR A 55 4.72 2.59 7.88
N GLU A 56 4.12 3.67 8.37
CA GLU A 56 3.58 3.76 9.73
C GLU A 56 2.42 2.79 9.95
N LEU A 57 1.49 2.71 9.00
CA LEU A 57 0.38 1.75 9.04
C LEU A 57 0.90 0.32 9.12
N PHE A 58 1.85 -0.03 8.25
CA PHE A 58 2.48 -1.35 8.26
C PHE A 58 3.24 -1.64 9.56
N ASN A 59 3.99 -0.68 10.10
CA ASN A 59 4.73 -0.89 11.35
C ASN A 59 3.77 -1.03 12.55
N LYS A 60 2.67 -0.28 12.55
CA LYS A 60 1.68 -0.35 13.64
C LYS A 60 0.86 -1.64 13.57
N PHE A 61 0.43 -2.04 12.38
CA PHE A 61 -0.21 -3.33 12.16
C PHE A 61 0.76 -4.48 12.44
N GLY A 62 1.99 -4.40 11.93
CA GLY A 62 3.05 -5.38 12.12
C GLY A 62 3.43 -5.56 13.58
N SER A 63 3.58 -4.47 14.36
CA SER A 63 3.82 -4.55 15.80
C SER A 63 2.62 -5.08 16.58
N THR A 64 1.40 -4.89 16.08
CA THR A 64 0.16 -5.46 16.65
C THR A 64 0.09 -6.98 16.45
N ILE A 65 0.60 -7.50 15.33
CA ILE A 65 0.50 -8.93 14.97
C ILE A 65 1.75 -9.74 15.32
N TRP A 66 2.95 -9.19 15.13
CA TRP A 66 4.22 -9.95 15.14
C TRP A 66 5.09 -9.73 16.38
N TYR A 67 4.89 -8.64 17.15
CA TYR A 67 5.72 -8.34 18.33
C TYR A 67 5.27 -9.05 19.61
N GLN A 68 4.20 -9.86 19.55
CA GLN A 68 3.61 -10.54 20.72
C GLN A 68 3.28 -12.00 20.43
N GLU A 69 4.30 -12.84 20.22
CA GLU A 69 4.20 -14.25 20.60
C GLU A 69 4.00 -14.31 22.14
N GLY A 70 2.75 -14.17 22.60
CA GLY A 70 2.40 -14.39 24.00
C GLY A 70 1.25 -13.59 24.59
N SER A 71 0.75 -12.52 23.95
CA SER A 71 -0.35 -11.72 24.54
C SER A 71 -1.37 -11.21 23.53
N GLN A 72 -1.96 -12.13 22.76
CA GLN A 72 -3.18 -11.81 22.03
C GLN A 72 -4.35 -11.68 23.03
N THR A 73 -4.98 -10.51 23.08
CA THR A 73 -6.43 -10.47 23.37
C THR A 73 -7.09 -9.85 22.15
N LYS A 74 -8.08 -10.56 21.61
CA LYS A 74 -8.98 -10.14 20.52
C LYS A 74 -9.41 -8.66 20.60
N ALA A 75 -9.54 -8.14 21.82
CA ALA A 75 -9.84 -6.74 22.12
C ALA A 75 -8.84 -5.70 21.55
N SER A 76 -7.55 -6.03 21.43
CA SER A 76 -6.53 -5.11 20.89
C SER A 76 -6.60 -4.97 19.36
N LEU A 77 -6.88 -6.08 18.68
CA LEU A 77 -7.22 -6.11 17.26
C LEU A 77 -8.53 -5.36 17.00
N ASP A 78 -9.58 -5.67 17.77
CA ASP A 78 -10.87 -4.98 17.64
C ASP A 78 -10.72 -3.45 17.84
N GLN A 79 -9.90 -3.02 18.82
CA GLN A 79 -9.63 -1.60 19.06
C GLN A 79 -8.90 -0.92 17.89
N PHE A 80 -7.91 -1.59 17.29
CA PHE A 80 -7.17 -1.08 16.13
C PHE A 80 -8.07 -0.95 14.91
N LEU A 81 -8.85 -1.99 14.61
CA LEU A 81 -9.77 -2.03 13.46
C LEU A 81 -10.87 -0.97 13.57
N VAL A 82 -11.42 -0.75 14.76
CA VAL A 82 -12.51 0.23 14.97
C VAL A 82 -12.00 1.68 15.05
N ASN A 83 -10.90 1.94 15.76
CA ASN A 83 -10.55 3.31 16.14
C ASN A 83 -9.36 3.91 15.38
N GLU A 84 -8.48 3.07 14.83
CA GLU A 84 -7.26 3.54 14.21
C GLU A 84 -7.28 3.39 12.70
N LEU A 85 -7.78 2.26 12.19
CA LEU A 85 -7.88 2.01 10.76
C LEU A 85 -8.64 3.13 10.02
N SER A 86 -9.76 3.59 10.58
CA SER A 86 -10.56 4.69 10.02
C SER A 86 -9.76 5.97 9.81
N LYS A 87 -8.82 6.29 10.71
CA LYS A 87 -7.94 7.46 10.58
C LYS A 87 -6.95 7.29 9.43
N TYR A 88 -6.37 6.11 9.28
CA TYR A 88 -5.45 5.81 8.19
C TYR A 88 -6.17 5.83 6.84
N LEU A 89 -7.35 5.22 6.75
CA LEU A 89 -8.18 5.26 5.53
C LEU A 89 -8.59 6.68 5.16
N HIS A 90 -8.99 7.51 6.15
CA HIS A 90 -9.30 8.91 5.91
C HIS A 90 -8.09 9.71 5.38
N ASN A 91 -6.90 9.48 5.93
CA ASN A 91 -5.69 10.11 5.46
C ASN A 91 -5.32 9.67 4.04
N ILE A 92 -5.49 8.38 3.73
CA ILE A 92 -5.28 7.84 2.37
C ILE A 92 -6.25 8.52 1.39
N ASP A 93 -7.52 8.70 1.74
CA ASP A 93 -8.50 9.40 0.90
C ASP A 93 -8.14 10.88 0.68
N ILE A 94 -7.68 11.59 1.72
CA ILE A 94 -7.17 12.97 1.58
C ILE A 94 -5.99 13.01 0.60
N LEU A 95 -5.02 12.11 0.76
CA LEU A 95 -3.85 12.08 -0.11
C LEU A 95 -4.23 11.68 -1.55
N ALA A 96 -5.15 10.73 -1.73
CA ALA A 96 -5.67 10.34 -3.04
C ALA A 96 -6.29 11.54 -3.76
N LYS A 97 -7.10 12.34 -3.06
CA LYS A 97 -7.72 13.56 -3.61
C LYS A 97 -6.70 14.63 -3.99
N ALA A 98 -5.57 14.71 -3.26
CA ALA A 98 -4.54 15.70 -3.51
C ALA A 98 -3.61 15.33 -4.67
N TYR A 99 -3.30 14.04 -4.84
CA TYR A 99 -2.24 13.58 -5.73
C TYR A 99 -2.72 12.76 -6.92
N SER A 100 -3.96 12.28 -6.92
CA SER A 100 -4.52 11.57 -8.07
C SER A 100 -4.87 12.53 -9.20
N GLU A 101 -4.38 12.27 -10.40
CA GLU A 101 -4.79 12.98 -11.61
C GLU A 101 -6.01 12.33 -12.28
N SER A 102 -6.21 11.04 -12.03
CA SER A 102 -7.20 10.22 -12.75
C SER A 102 -8.37 9.76 -11.89
N GLY A 103 -8.26 9.84 -10.56
CA GLY A 103 -9.16 9.20 -9.60
C GLY A 103 -9.07 7.68 -9.58
N LYS A 104 -8.20 7.06 -10.39
CA LYS A 104 -8.06 5.60 -10.51
C LYS A 104 -6.83 5.04 -9.78
N PHE A 105 -5.84 5.89 -9.54
CA PHE A 105 -4.60 5.57 -8.84
C PHE A 105 -4.39 6.60 -7.74
N PHE A 106 -3.74 6.21 -6.65
CA PHE A 106 -3.53 7.08 -5.48
C PHE A 106 -2.64 8.29 -5.78
N VAL A 107 -1.72 8.16 -6.74
CA VAL A 107 -0.82 9.24 -7.19
C VAL A 107 -0.78 9.23 -8.72
N GLY A 108 -0.92 10.40 -9.34
CA GLY A 108 -0.83 10.56 -10.79
C GLY A 108 -1.93 9.82 -11.57
N ASN A 109 -1.56 9.25 -12.72
CA ASN A 109 -2.48 8.63 -13.68
C ASN A 109 -2.12 7.18 -14.06
N HIS A 110 -1.21 6.55 -13.32
CA HIS A 110 -0.76 5.18 -13.56
C HIS A 110 -0.42 4.47 -12.24
N LEU A 111 -0.49 3.13 -12.28
CA LEU A 111 -0.10 2.27 -11.16
C LEU A 111 1.34 2.57 -10.75
N ASN A 112 1.54 2.86 -9.47
CA ASN A 112 2.86 3.11 -8.92
C ASN A 112 2.98 2.60 -7.49
N PHE A 113 4.13 2.85 -6.88
CA PHE A 113 4.49 2.36 -5.56
C PHE A 113 3.48 2.71 -4.45
N ALA A 114 2.78 3.85 -4.54
CA ALA A 114 1.76 4.22 -3.57
C ALA A 114 0.57 3.24 -3.59
N ASP A 115 0.12 2.84 -4.79
CA ASP A 115 -0.97 1.87 -4.94
C ASP A 115 -0.59 0.51 -4.37
N LEU A 116 0.65 0.08 -4.59
CA LEU A 116 1.13 -1.21 -4.08
C LEU A 116 1.25 -1.19 -2.55
N CYS A 117 1.74 -0.08 -1.99
CA CYS A 117 1.86 0.10 -0.55
C CYS A 117 0.49 0.07 0.13
N VAL A 118 -0.53 0.73 -0.44
CA VAL A 118 -1.89 0.70 0.11
C VAL A 118 -2.50 -0.68 -0.03
N TYR A 119 -2.36 -1.33 -1.19
CA TYR A 119 -2.88 -2.68 -1.40
C TYR A 119 -2.30 -3.68 -0.40
N ASP A 120 -0.98 -3.73 -0.27
CA ASP A 120 -0.25 -4.60 0.66
C ASP A 120 -0.62 -4.32 2.12
N ALA A 121 -0.74 -3.04 2.51
CA ALA A 121 -1.13 -2.69 3.88
C ALA A 121 -2.58 -3.09 4.21
N LEU A 122 -3.47 -3.13 3.21
CA LEU A 122 -4.86 -3.51 3.40
C LEU A 122 -5.12 -5.00 3.24
N GLU A 123 -4.27 -5.74 2.51
CA GLU A 123 -4.47 -7.16 2.23
C GLU A 123 -4.64 -7.98 3.52
N SER A 124 -3.68 -7.89 4.44
CA SER A 124 -3.75 -8.60 5.73
C SER A 124 -4.91 -8.14 6.63
N ILE A 125 -5.41 -6.92 6.43
CA ILE A 125 -6.55 -6.37 7.19
C ILE A 125 -7.86 -6.94 6.62
N VAL A 126 -7.99 -7.03 5.30
CA VAL A 126 -9.14 -7.62 4.61
C VAL A 126 -9.20 -9.14 4.82
N GLU A 127 -8.06 -9.81 4.92
CA GLU A 127 -8.01 -11.24 5.32
C GLU A 127 -8.57 -11.47 6.72
N ALA A 128 -8.38 -10.51 7.64
CA ALA A 128 -8.90 -10.59 9.00
C ALA A 128 -10.42 -10.31 9.07
N ASP A 129 -10.93 -9.41 8.24
CA ASP A 129 -12.37 -9.17 8.05
C ASP A 129 -12.65 -8.67 6.63
N THR A 130 -13.30 -9.51 5.82
CA THR A 130 -13.59 -9.21 4.42
C THR A 130 -14.58 -8.06 4.22
N ASN A 131 -15.32 -7.66 5.27
CA ASN A 131 -16.30 -6.58 5.21
C ASN A 131 -15.76 -5.23 5.67
N ILE A 132 -14.50 -5.18 6.14
CA ILE A 132 -13.97 -4.03 6.84
C ILE A 132 -13.89 -2.75 5.99
N LEU A 133 -13.87 -2.88 4.67
CA LEU A 133 -13.85 -1.76 3.73
C LEU A 133 -15.25 -1.38 3.20
N ASN A 134 -16.31 -2.12 3.55
CA ASN A 134 -17.66 -1.87 3.02
C ASN A 134 -18.22 -0.50 3.43
N GLU A 135 -17.78 0.03 4.57
CA GLU A 135 -18.17 1.37 5.04
C GLU A 135 -17.48 2.51 4.26
N TYR A 136 -16.51 2.18 3.42
CA TYR A 136 -15.65 3.12 2.68
C TYR A 136 -15.76 2.98 1.15
N ALA A 137 -16.65 2.11 0.66
CA ALA A 137 -16.88 1.81 -0.76
C ALA A 137 -17.99 2.67 -1.38
#